data_AF-A0A5C7VJF7-F1
#
_entry.id   AF-A0A5C7VJF7-F1
#
_cell.length_a   1.000
_cell.length_b   1.000
_cell.length_c   1.000
_cell.angle_alpha   90.00
_cell.angle_beta   90.00
_cell.angle_gamma   90.00
#
_symmetry.space_group_name_H-M   'P 1'
#
loop_
_entity.id
_entity.type
_entity.pdbx_description
1 polymer ?
#
loop_
_entity_poly.entity_id
_entity_poly.type
_entity_poly.pdbx_seq_one_letter_code
_entity_poly.pdbx_strand_id
1 'polypeptide(L)'
;MRIIVLALIGMLGVVQAYAFDINPFKKYDGSHELVLNDEATEKSAAMLASLIIHPVHEELTVRSFRLIKERKMPGHKVITDEMIDKTIRGVRWNDDPLNLLPDNPLVWFDNFKNASENSDRITSHYDLFYRSHHHDLQFLHAMASSDAEKAGDTQKAVMMWAEFSYKVASQFIPIHTRFSAMQQFLSPESFRIFKKYFMNEGLRKNWTPAYLFSLKCVRQKIDQNLFTPLDCSETDWLPAKETIQNIALGSLLHVIQDSFSDSHVSRNPEYEGEYSLIHGRSAINTFNAYTKQSWV
;
A
#
# COMPACT_ATOMS: atom_id res chain seq x y z
N MET A 1 2.57 -52.03 15.08
CA MET A 1 1.39 -51.16 15.25
C MET A 1 1.82 -49.70 15.06
N ARG A 2 1.72 -49.18 13.83
CA ARG A 2 1.81 -47.75 13.52
C ARG A 2 0.83 -47.48 12.38
N ILE A 3 -0.23 -46.75 12.73
CA ILE A 3 -1.31 -46.31 11.86
C ILE A 3 -0.73 -45.16 11.04
N ILE A 4 -0.67 -45.31 9.71
CA ILE A 4 -0.41 -44.20 8.80
C ILE A 4 -1.78 -43.74 8.31
N VAL A 5 -2.22 -42.59 8.80
CA VAL A 5 -3.42 -41.89 8.33
C VAL A 5 -3.06 -41.22 7.01
N LEU A 6 -3.67 -41.71 5.93
CA LEU A 6 -3.75 -41.04 4.63
C LEU A 6 -4.67 -39.82 4.77
N ALA A 7 -4.12 -38.62 4.74
CA ALA A 7 -4.91 -37.40 4.53
C ALA A 7 -4.98 -37.13 3.03
N LEU A 8 -6.20 -37.25 2.48
CA LEU A 8 -6.55 -36.86 1.12
C LEU A 8 -6.30 -35.36 0.93
N ILE A 9 -5.45 -35.00 -0.02
CA ILE A 9 -5.37 -33.66 -0.58
C ILE A 9 -6.47 -33.56 -1.64
N GLY A 10 -7.59 -32.94 -1.28
CA GLY A 10 -8.60 -32.52 -2.24
C GLY A 10 -8.10 -31.32 -3.03
N MET A 11 -7.76 -31.53 -4.30
CA MET A 11 -7.58 -30.46 -5.27
C MET A 11 -8.93 -29.78 -5.52
N LEU A 12 -9.15 -28.62 -4.90
CA LEU A 12 -10.04 -27.60 -5.42
C LEU A 12 -9.15 -26.55 -6.06
N GLY A 13 -9.17 -26.50 -7.40
CA GLY A 13 -8.52 -25.47 -8.18
C GLY A 13 -9.19 -24.13 -7.92
N VAL A 14 -8.69 -23.40 -6.92
CA VAL A 14 -8.88 -21.97 -6.82
C VAL A 14 -7.84 -21.36 -7.76
N VAL A 15 -8.30 -20.57 -8.73
CA VAL A 15 -7.39 -19.71 -9.50
C VAL A 15 -6.82 -18.70 -8.49
N GLN A 16 -5.67 -19.01 -7.91
CA GLN A 16 -4.95 -18.11 -7.03
C GLN A 16 -4.39 -16.98 -7.89
N ALA A 17 -5.11 -15.86 -7.95
CA ALA A 17 -4.52 -14.61 -8.35
C ALA A 17 -3.59 -14.20 -7.20
N TYR A 18 -2.28 -14.42 -7.37
CA TYR A 18 -1.28 -13.90 -6.44
C TYR A 18 -1.34 -12.37 -6.52
N ALA A 19 -1.98 -11.74 -5.54
CA ALA A 19 -1.83 -10.31 -5.32
C ALA A 19 -0.36 -10.02 -4.98
N PHE A 20 0.13 -8.83 -5.35
CA PHE A 20 1.45 -8.42 -4.90
C PHE A 20 1.45 -8.35 -3.38
N ASP A 21 2.51 -8.89 -2.77
CA ASP A 21 2.64 -9.01 -1.34
C ASP A 21 3.77 -8.09 -0.85
N ILE A 22 3.82 -7.80 0.45
CA ILE A 22 4.86 -6.95 1.07
C ILE A 22 5.57 -7.67 2.19
N ASN A 23 6.91 -7.76 2.14
CA ASN A 23 7.65 -8.49 3.18
C ASN A 23 8.34 -7.54 4.17
N PRO A 24 7.80 -7.34 5.38
CA PRO A 24 8.36 -6.40 6.37
C PRO A 24 9.69 -6.88 6.94
N PHE A 25 9.95 -8.18 6.83
CA PHE A 25 11.13 -8.83 7.38
C PHE A 25 12.32 -8.71 6.47
N LYS A 26 12.16 -8.10 5.30
CA LYS A 26 13.25 -7.83 4.38
C LYS A 26 13.61 -6.34 4.40
N LYS A 27 14.90 -6.03 4.54
CA LYS A 27 15.44 -4.67 4.54
C LYS A 27 16.41 -4.48 3.38
N TYR A 28 16.53 -3.23 2.93
CA TYR A 28 17.59 -2.84 2.03
C TYR A 28 18.84 -2.52 2.87
N ASP A 29 19.95 -3.18 2.54
CA ASP A 29 21.24 -3.03 3.22
C ASP A 29 22.32 -2.45 2.27
N GLY A 30 21.92 -1.97 1.10
CA GLY A 30 22.83 -1.55 0.03
C GLY A 30 23.21 -2.66 -0.95
N SER A 31 22.86 -3.93 -0.68
CA SER A 31 23.18 -5.08 -1.54
C SER A 31 22.13 -5.31 -2.63
N HIS A 32 22.43 -6.21 -3.59
CA HIS A 32 21.60 -6.48 -4.77
C HIS A 32 20.19 -7.06 -4.50
N GLU A 33 19.96 -7.58 -3.31
CA GLU A 33 18.70 -8.20 -2.93
C GLU A 33 18.28 -7.66 -1.57
N LEU A 34 16.99 -7.79 -1.24
CA LEU A 34 16.55 -7.45 0.11
C LEU A 34 16.94 -8.59 1.06
N VAL A 35 17.59 -8.24 2.16
CA VAL A 35 18.08 -9.19 3.17
C VAL A 35 17.11 -9.31 4.32
N LEU A 36 17.06 -10.46 4.99
CA LEU A 36 16.25 -10.61 6.21
C LEU A 36 16.75 -9.62 7.29
N ASN A 37 15.80 -9.02 8.01
CA ASN A 37 16.09 -8.16 9.15
C ASN A 37 16.49 -9.02 10.35
N ASP A 38 17.48 -8.57 11.13
CA ASP A 38 18.08 -9.31 12.24
C ASP A 38 17.02 -9.65 13.32
N GLU A 39 16.04 -8.77 13.54
CA GLU A 39 14.90 -9.02 14.45
C GLU A 39 13.92 -10.09 13.95
N ALA A 40 13.82 -10.28 12.63
CA ALA A 40 12.97 -11.32 12.04
C ALA A 40 13.58 -12.71 12.19
N THR A 41 14.92 -12.79 12.19
CA THR A 41 15.68 -14.01 12.48
C THR A 41 15.53 -14.48 13.93
N GLU A 42 15.25 -13.57 14.87
CA GLU A 42 15.05 -13.93 16.28
C GLU A 42 13.61 -14.39 16.61
N LYS A 43 12.62 -13.99 15.81
CA LYS A 43 11.20 -14.32 16.04
C LYS A 43 10.74 -15.40 15.06
N SER A 44 10.61 -16.65 15.51
CA SER A 44 10.19 -17.81 14.70
C SER A 44 8.88 -17.62 13.91
N ALA A 45 7.93 -16.83 14.41
CA ALA A 45 6.72 -16.44 13.68
C ALA A 45 6.97 -15.46 12.52
N ALA A 46 7.95 -14.55 12.67
CA ALA A 46 8.39 -13.63 11.61
C ALA A 46 9.10 -14.40 10.48
N MET A 47 9.91 -15.40 10.83
CA MET A 47 10.51 -16.30 9.85
C MET A 47 9.45 -17.07 9.07
N LEU A 48 8.42 -17.62 9.74
CA LEU A 48 7.33 -18.34 9.06
C LEU A 48 6.50 -17.42 8.15
N ALA A 49 6.17 -16.20 8.59
CA ALA A 49 5.46 -15.22 7.79
C ALA A 49 6.29 -14.76 6.57
N SER A 50 7.61 -14.58 6.75
CA SER A 50 8.53 -14.20 5.66
C SER A 50 8.68 -15.25 4.55
N LEU A 51 8.33 -16.50 4.82
CA LEU A 51 8.38 -17.61 3.86
C LEU A 51 7.13 -17.67 2.96
N ILE A 52 6.06 -16.99 3.33
CA ILE A 52 4.77 -16.98 2.62
C ILE A 52 4.60 -15.64 1.87
N ILE A 53 5.18 -14.57 2.43
CA ILE A 53 5.05 -13.20 1.96
C ILE A 53 6.24 -12.78 1.08
N HIS A 54 5.97 -12.31 -0.14
CA HIS A 54 7.00 -11.95 -1.12
C HIS A 54 7.18 -10.42 -1.21
N PRO A 55 8.41 -9.86 -1.19
CA PRO A 55 8.65 -8.40 -1.21
C PRO A 55 8.50 -7.79 -2.62
N VAL A 56 7.39 -8.00 -3.31
CA VAL A 56 7.33 -7.71 -4.75
C VAL A 56 7.46 -6.21 -5.01
N HIS A 57 6.77 -5.39 -4.23
CA HIS A 57 6.84 -3.93 -4.32
C HIS A 57 8.23 -3.38 -4.04
N GLU A 58 8.86 -3.88 -2.97
CA GLU A 58 10.20 -3.46 -2.58
C GLU A 58 11.23 -3.87 -3.62
N GLU A 59 11.12 -5.09 -4.15
CA GLU A 59 12.05 -5.61 -5.16
C GLU A 59 11.94 -4.86 -6.49
N LEU A 60 10.72 -4.62 -6.98
CA LEU A 60 10.50 -3.81 -8.19
C LEU A 60 11.08 -2.40 -8.03
N THR A 61 10.95 -1.81 -6.85
CA THR A 61 11.46 -0.47 -6.54
C THR A 61 12.98 -0.43 -6.53
N VAL A 62 13.62 -1.36 -5.82
CA VAL A 62 15.08 -1.48 -5.78
C VAL A 62 15.65 -1.73 -7.18
N ARG A 63 15.07 -2.66 -7.94
CA ARG A 63 15.49 -2.96 -9.32
C ARG A 63 15.36 -1.73 -10.23
N SER A 64 14.28 -0.95 -10.09
CA SER A 64 14.07 0.28 -10.86
C SER A 64 15.12 1.34 -10.56
N PHE A 65 15.41 1.61 -9.29
CA PHE A 65 16.44 2.58 -8.91
C PHE A 65 17.85 2.15 -9.34
N ARG A 66 18.15 0.85 -9.27
CA ARG A 66 19.41 0.33 -9.81
C ARG A 66 19.55 0.54 -11.30
N LEU A 67 18.51 0.22 -12.06
CA LEU A 67 18.52 0.41 -13.50
C LEU A 67 18.84 1.87 -13.85
N ILE A 68 18.26 2.82 -13.12
CA ILE A 68 18.54 4.26 -13.28
C ILE A 68 20.00 4.59 -12.95
N LYS A 69 20.52 4.06 -11.82
CA LYS A 69 21.93 4.25 -11.39
C LYS A 69 22.93 3.67 -12.39
N GLU A 70 22.79 2.40 -12.76
CA GLU A 70 23.69 1.67 -13.64
C GLU A 70 23.70 2.24 -15.06
N ARG A 71 22.53 2.61 -15.59
CA ARG A 71 22.41 3.22 -16.91
C ARG A 71 22.67 4.72 -16.93
N LYS A 72 23.00 5.33 -15.78
CA LYS A 72 23.23 6.78 -15.63
C LYS A 72 22.08 7.61 -16.22
N MET A 73 20.84 7.15 -16.06
CA MET A 73 19.65 7.84 -16.54
C MET A 73 19.51 9.22 -15.84
N PRO A 74 18.73 10.15 -16.39
CA PRO A 74 18.47 11.44 -15.74
C PRO A 74 18.01 11.24 -14.29
N GLY A 75 18.61 12.00 -13.35
CA GLY A 75 18.33 11.87 -11.92
C GLY A 75 19.14 10.81 -11.17
N HIS A 76 19.97 9.98 -11.83
CA HIS A 76 20.73 8.92 -11.13
C HIS A 76 21.59 9.40 -9.95
N LYS A 77 22.11 10.64 -10.01
CA LYS A 77 22.97 11.23 -8.97
C LYS A 77 22.25 11.53 -7.67
N VAL A 78 20.92 11.68 -7.69
CA VAL A 78 20.13 11.98 -6.49
C VAL A 78 19.67 10.71 -5.77
N ILE A 79 19.84 9.53 -6.37
CA ILE A 79 19.44 8.25 -5.78
C ILE A 79 20.50 7.78 -4.78
N THR A 80 20.26 8.10 -3.52
CA THR A 80 21.05 7.63 -2.37
C THR A 80 20.44 6.37 -1.77
N ASP A 81 21.21 5.65 -0.95
CA ASP A 81 20.69 4.47 -0.23
C ASP A 81 19.62 4.86 0.80
N GLU A 82 19.73 6.04 1.41
CA GLU A 82 18.69 6.61 2.27
C GLU A 82 17.40 6.89 1.49
N MET A 83 17.50 7.43 0.26
CA MET A 83 16.32 7.62 -0.59
C MET A 83 15.63 6.29 -0.89
N ILE A 84 16.41 5.24 -1.21
CA ILE A 84 15.87 3.90 -1.48
C ILE A 84 15.16 3.34 -0.24
N ASP A 85 15.80 3.38 0.94
CA ASP A 85 15.22 2.93 2.21
C ASP A 85 13.89 3.63 2.52
N LYS A 86 13.85 4.97 2.43
CA LYS A 86 12.62 5.72 2.69
C LYS A 86 11.55 5.50 1.62
N THR A 87 11.95 5.27 0.37
CA THR A 87 11.01 4.89 -0.69
C THR A 87 10.43 3.49 -0.44
N ILE A 88 11.23 2.55 0.06
CA ILE A 88 10.75 1.21 0.45
C ILE A 88 9.70 1.32 1.57
N ARG A 89 9.91 2.18 2.57
CA ARG A 89 8.86 2.48 3.56
C ARG A 89 7.59 3.01 2.89
N GLY A 90 7.75 3.87 1.89
CA GLY A 90 6.64 4.39 1.09
C GLY A 90 5.87 3.34 0.31
N VAL A 91 6.54 2.38 -0.33
CA VAL A 91 5.83 1.35 -1.11
C VAL A 91 5.04 0.40 -0.21
N ARG A 92 5.42 0.26 1.05
CA ARG A 92 4.65 -0.48 2.06
C ARG A 92 3.48 0.31 2.65
N TRP A 93 3.52 1.64 2.54
CA TRP A 93 2.59 2.52 3.25
C TRP A 93 1.13 2.26 2.84
N ASN A 94 0.87 1.86 1.59
CA ASN A 94 -0.48 1.62 1.13
C ASN A 94 -1.10 0.38 1.79
N ASP A 95 -0.31 -0.68 2.03
CA ASP A 95 -0.72 -1.92 2.72
C ASP A 95 -0.63 -1.83 4.25
N ASP A 96 0.18 -0.90 4.76
CA ASP A 96 0.32 -0.69 6.19
C ASP A 96 0.37 0.82 6.53
N PRO A 97 -0.75 1.55 6.30
CA PRO A 97 -0.79 3.00 6.51
C PRO A 97 -0.68 3.39 8.00
N LEU A 98 -0.76 2.42 8.91
CA LEU A 98 -0.61 2.59 10.35
C LEU A 98 0.77 2.17 10.87
N ASN A 99 1.62 1.60 10.00
CA ASN A 99 2.97 1.14 10.31
C ASN A 99 2.99 0.10 11.47
N LEU A 100 2.04 -0.84 11.48
CA LEU A 100 1.95 -1.92 12.48
C LEU A 100 2.90 -3.07 12.19
N LEU A 101 3.17 -3.31 10.90
CA LEU A 101 3.83 -4.51 10.42
C LEU A 101 5.30 -4.65 10.85
N PRO A 102 6.12 -3.57 10.91
CA PRO A 102 7.52 -3.68 11.36
C PRO A 102 7.65 -4.14 12.82
N ASP A 103 6.84 -3.57 13.71
CA ASP A 103 6.98 -3.77 15.16
C ASP A 103 6.12 -4.95 15.66
N ASN A 104 4.95 -5.18 15.03
CA ASN A 104 3.96 -6.14 15.52
C ASN A 104 3.19 -6.86 14.38
N PRO A 105 3.85 -7.76 13.64
CA PRO A 105 3.26 -8.44 12.48
C PRO A 105 2.07 -9.34 12.83
N LEU A 106 2.04 -9.92 14.03
CA LEU A 106 0.90 -10.72 14.49
C LEU A 106 -0.35 -9.84 14.68
N VAL A 107 -0.18 -8.66 15.27
CA VAL A 107 -1.28 -7.69 15.39
C VAL A 107 -1.73 -7.21 14.03
N TRP A 108 -0.81 -6.95 13.10
CA TRP A 108 -1.18 -6.60 11.72
C TRP A 108 -2.06 -7.68 11.09
N PHE A 109 -1.64 -8.95 11.18
CA PHE A 109 -2.40 -10.09 10.65
C PHE A 109 -3.77 -10.23 11.31
N ASP A 110 -3.83 -10.09 12.64
CA ASP A 110 -5.08 -10.15 13.38
C ASP A 110 -6.03 -9.01 13.00
N ASN A 111 -5.52 -7.79 12.76
CA ASN A 111 -6.33 -6.67 12.26
C ASN A 111 -6.85 -6.96 10.85
N PHE A 112 -6.01 -7.51 9.96
CA PHE A 112 -6.42 -7.85 8.61
C PHE A 112 -7.55 -8.89 8.63
N LYS A 113 -7.36 -9.97 9.38
CA LYS A 113 -8.37 -11.01 9.56
C LYS A 113 -9.67 -10.43 10.12
N ASN A 114 -9.57 -9.60 11.15
CA ASN A 114 -10.74 -8.97 11.74
C ASN A 114 -11.47 -8.04 10.76
N ALA A 115 -10.72 -7.26 9.96
CA ALA A 115 -11.28 -6.38 8.94
C ALA A 115 -12.00 -7.19 7.85
N SER A 116 -11.43 -8.32 7.42
CA SER A 116 -12.06 -9.25 6.47
C SER A 116 -13.34 -9.87 7.02
N GLU A 117 -13.33 -10.33 8.28
CA GLU A 117 -14.51 -10.92 8.94
C GLU A 117 -15.63 -9.89 9.21
N ASN A 118 -15.29 -8.60 9.28
CA ASN A 118 -16.23 -7.51 9.58
C ASN A 118 -16.38 -6.51 8.42
N SER A 119 -16.05 -6.91 7.18
CA SER A 119 -16.02 -6.03 6.01
C SER A 119 -17.30 -5.20 5.84
N ASP A 120 -18.45 -5.83 6.07
CA ASP A 120 -19.79 -5.23 5.92
C ASP A 120 -20.07 -4.12 6.94
N ARG A 121 -19.25 -3.99 7.99
CA ARG A 121 -19.40 -3.01 9.07
C ARG A 121 -18.41 -1.85 8.97
N ILE A 122 -17.44 -1.95 8.06
CA ILE A 122 -16.41 -0.92 7.89
C ILE A 122 -17.05 0.28 7.20
N THR A 123 -16.76 1.47 7.70
CA THR A 123 -17.28 2.74 7.19
C THR A 123 -16.14 3.76 7.04
N SER A 124 -16.44 4.95 6.52
CA SER A 124 -15.46 6.04 6.41
C SER A 124 -14.88 6.53 7.76
N HIS A 125 -15.48 6.14 8.88
CA HIS A 125 -15.00 6.46 10.24
C HIS A 125 -13.93 5.51 10.77
N TYR A 126 -13.74 4.35 10.14
CA TYR A 126 -12.67 3.44 10.51
C TYR A 126 -11.29 4.05 10.20
N ASP A 127 -10.26 3.45 10.81
CA ASP A 127 -8.88 3.81 10.55
C ASP A 127 -8.45 3.48 9.11
N LEU A 128 -7.27 3.97 8.71
CA LEU A 128 -6.79 3.83 7.34
C LEU A 128 -6.54 2.37 6.95
N PHE A 129 -6.17 1.51 7.90
CA PHE A 129 -5.87 0.11 7.64
C PHE A 129 -7.13 -0.65 7.22
N TYR A 130 -8.21 -0.53 8.00
CA TYR A 130 -9.48 -1.17 7.66
C TYR A 130 -10.05 -0.66 6.33
N ARG A 131 -9.91 0.64 6.08
CA ARG A 131 -10.48 1.27 4.88
C ARG A 131 -9.72 0.97 3.60
N SER A 132 -8.39 0.86 3.66
CA SER A 132 -7.54 0.55 2.50
C SER A 132 -7.76 -0.88 1.99
N HIS A 133 -7.98 -1.83 2.89
CA HIS A 133 -8.18 -3.24 2.51
C HIS A 133 -9.63 -3.63 2.21
N HIS A 134 -10.61 -3.00 2.87
CA HIS A 134 -12.00 -3.51 2.85
C HIS A 134 -13.07 -2.46 2.62
N HIS A 135 -12.71 -1.21 2.32
CA HIS A 135 -13.70 -0.15 2.11
C HIS A 135 -13.23 0.84 1.05
N ASP A 136 -13.60 2.10 1.24
CA ASP A 136 -13.54 3.20 0.28
C ASP A 136 -12.14 3.73 -0.04
N LEU A 137 -11.07 3.14 0.52
CA LEU A 137 -9.68 3.48 0.18
C LEU A 137 -8.98 2.39 -0.65
N GLN A 138 -9.69 1.38 -1.16
CA GLN A 138 -9.10 0.31 -2.01
C GLN A 138 -8.42 0.82 -3.29
N PHE A 139 -8.71 2.05 -3.73
CA PHE A 139 -7.96 2.68 -4.83
C PHE A 139 -6.47 2.86 -4.52
N LEU A 140 -6.06 2.81 -3.24
CA LEU A 140 -4.65 2.78 -2.84
C LEU A 140 -3.91 1.54 -3.34
N HIS A 141 -4.63 0.52 -3.78
CA HIS A 141 -4.06 -0.69 -4.38
C HIS A 141 -4.49 -0.88 -5.83
N ALA A 142 -4.89 0.21 -6.50
CA ALA A 142 -5.54 0.16 -7.81
C ALA A 142 -6.68 -0.86 -7.85
N MET A 143 -7.55 -0.87 -6.83
CA MET A 143 -8.71 -1.73 -6.73
C MET A 143 -10.00 -0.92 -6.58
N ALA A 144 -11.11 -1.48 -7.07
CA ALA A 144 -12.44 -0.96 -6.84
C ALA A 144 -12.90 -1.31 -5.42
N SER A 145 -13.68 -0.43 -4.78
CA SER A 145 -14.17 -0.66 -3.41
C SER A 145 -15.31 -1.68 -3.36
N SER A 146 -15.98 -1.91 -4.50
CA SER A 146 -17.05 -2.90 -4.66
C SER A 146 -17.23 -3.27 -6.12
N ASP A 147 -17.84 -4.43 -6.39
CA ASP A 147 -18.13 -4.89 -7.77
C ASP A 147 -19.06 -3.94 -8.55
N ALA A 148 -19.81 -3.08 -7.85
CA ALA A 148 -20.70 -2.09 -8.45
C ALA A 148 -19.99 -0.76 -8.78
N GLU A 149 -18.74 -0.56 -8.33
CA GLU A 149 -17.99 0.67 -8.61
C GLU A 149 -17.58 0.71 -10.08
N LYS A 150 -17.84 1.84 -10.75
CA LYS A 150 -17.44 2.00 -12.15
C LYS A 150 -15.94 2.16 -12.23
N ALA A 151 -15.31 1.52 -13.21
CA ALA A 151 -13.86 1.63 -13.43
C ALA A 151 -13.39 3.09 -13.56
N GLY A 152 -14.18 3.96 -14.19
CA GLY A 152 -13.88 5.38 -14.30
C GLY A 152 -13.87 6.12 -12.96
N ASP A 153 -14.68 5.70 -11.98
CA ASP A 153 -14.67 6.31 -10.64
C ASP A 153 -13.43 5.88 -9.86
N THR A 154 -13.06 4.59 -9.92
CA THR A 154 -11.81 4.07 -9.31
C THR A 154 -10.58 4.71 -9.95
N GLN A 155 -10.55 4.82 -11.28
CA GLN A 155 -9.45 5.47 -11.99
C GLN A 155 -9.26 6.92 -11.53
N LYS A 156 -10.35 7.67 -11.34
CA LYS A 156 -10.26 9.05 -10.84
C LYS A 156 -9.73 9.11 -9.41
N ALA A 157 -10.06 8.14 -8.56
CA ALA A 157 -9.50 8.04 -7.21
C ALA A 157 -8.00 7.69 -7.23
N VAL A 158 -7.59 6.74 -8.08
CA VAL A 158 -6.18 6.42 -8.35
C VAL A 158 -5.41 7.65 -8.84
N MET A 159 -5.95 8.37 -9.82
CA MET A 159 -5.31 9.57 -10.38
C MET A 159 -5.24 10.72 -9.37
N MET A 160 -6.27 10.88 -8.52
CA MET A 160 -6.23 11.83 -7.41
C MET A 160 -5.10 11.49 -6.44
N TRP A 161 -4.95 10.21 -6.07
CA TRP A 161 -3.87 9.77 -5.19
C TRP A 161 -2.50 9.98 -5.83
N ALA A 162 -2.38 9.66 -7.12
CA ALA A 162 -1.16 9.88 -7.89
C ALA A 162 -0.79 11.37 -7.93
N GLU A 163 -1.75 12.26 -8.17
CA GLU A 163 -1.54 13.71 -8.13
C GLU A 163 -1.07 14.18 -6.75
N PHE A 164 -1.75 13.74 -5.68
CA PHE A 164 -1.41 14.12 -4.31
C PHE A 164 -0.01 13.64 -3.91
N SER A 165 0.26 12.35 -4.04
CA SER A 165 1.54 11.73 -3.68
C SER A 165 2.71 12.30 -4.50
N TYR A 166 2.53 12.47 -5.82
CA TYR A 166 3.52 13.12 -6.68
C TYR A 166 3.81 14.56 -6.25
N LYS A 167 2.78 15.35 -5.94
CA LYS A 167 2.95 16.75 -5.51
C LYS A 167 3.58 16.87 -4.13
N VAL A 168 3.35 15.92 -3.22
CA VAL A 168 4.07 15.85 -1.94
C VAL A 168 5.53 15.47 -2.17
N ALA A 169 5.80 14.42 -2.96
CA ALA A 169 7.15 13.94 -3.27
C ALA A 169 8.01 15.01 -3.96
N SER A 170 7.43 15.75 -4.91
CA SER A 170 8.10 16.84 -5.64
C SER A 170 8.17 18.17 -4.86
N GLN A 171 7.73 18.20 -3.59
CA GLN A 171 7.66 19.38 -2.74
C GLN A 171 6.68 20.47 -3.19
N PHE A 172 5.91 20.25 -4.25
CA PHE A 172 4.89 21.19 -4.72
C PHE A 172 3.81 21.43 -3.64
N ILE A 173 3.44 20.38 -2.91
CA ILE A 173 2.69 20.48 -1.65
C ILE A 173 3.69 20.51 -0.49
N PRO A 174 3.79 21.60 0.28
CA PRO A 174 4.56 21.60 1.52
C PRO A 174 4.00 20.56 2.50
N ILE A 175 4.89 19.82 3.16
CA ILE A 175 4.51 18.67 3.99
C ILE A 175 3.68 19.03 5.24
N HIS A 176 3.66 20.31 5.65
CA HIS A 176 2.84 20.81 6.76
C HIS A 176 1.54 21.48 6.30
N THR A 177 1.24 21.46 5.00
CA THR A 177 -0.03 21.96 4.48
C THR A 177 -1.17 21.14 5.05
N ARG A 178 -2.13 21.80 5.71
CA ARG A 178 -3.32 21.14 6.22
C ARG A 178 -4.20 20.62 5.08
N PHE A 179 -4.86 19.50 5.29
CA PHE A 179 -5.78 18.93 4.32
C PHE A 179 -6.90 19.91 3.91
N SER A 180 -7.36 20.74 4.85
CA SER A 180 -8.32 21.82 4.57
C SER A 180 -7.84 22.86 3.54
N ALA A 181 -6.52 22.98 3.30
CA ALA A 181 -5.93 23.89 2.33
C ALA A 181 -5.58 23.23 0.98
N MET A 182 -5.86 21.94 0.80
CA MET A 182 -5.43 21.19 -0.40
C MET A 182 -6.04 21.67 -1.72
N GLN A 183 -7.14 22.42 -1.67
CA GLN A 183 -7.72 23.06 -2.86
C GLN A 183 -6.76 24.02 -3.58
N GLN A 184 -5.75 24.54 -2.88
CA GLN A 184 -4.74 25.42 -3.46
C GLN A 184 -3.72 24.67 -4.31
N PHE A 185 -3.59 23.35 -4.10
CA PHE A 185 -2.54 22.54 -4.68
C PHE A 185 -3.04 21.45 -5.61
N LEU A 186 -4.24 20.92 -5.37
CA LEU A 186 -4.83 19.87 -6.20
C LEU A 186 -5.73 20.47 -7.29
N SER A 187 -5.86 19.75 -8.40
CA SER A 187 -6.87 20.06 -9.41
C SER A 187 -8.29 20.06 -8.79
N PRO A 188 -9.27 20.80 -9.35
CA PRO A 188 -10.62 20.84 -8.79
C PRO A 188 -11.27 19.47 -8.65
N GLU A 189 -11.06 18.56 -9.61
CA GLU A 189 -11.58 17.19 -9.55
C GLU A 189 -10.87 16.38 -8.45
N SER A 190 -9.54 16.39 -8.41
CA SER A 190 -8.78 15.70 -7.37
C SER A 190 -9.09 16.22 -5.98
N PHE A 191 -9.26 17.53 -5.78
CA PHE A 191 -9.64 18.08 -4.47
C PHE A 191 -11.03 17.59 -4.02
N ARG A 192 -12.01 17.55 -4.94
CA ARG A 192 -13.35 17.02 -4.63
C ARG A 192 -13.28 15.56 -4.17
N ILE A 193 -12.49 14.75 -4.86
CA ILE A 193 -12.30 13.32 -4.55
C ILE A 193 -11.49 13.13 -3.26
N PHE A 194 -10.41 13.88 -3.09
CA PHE A 194 -9.60 13.89 -1.86
C PHE A 194 -10.45 14.25 -0.65
N LYS A 195 -11.29 15.28 -0.76
CA LYS A 195 -12.23 15.67 0.31
C LYS A 195 -13.21 14.54 0.64
N LYS A 196 -13.74 13.83 -0.37
CA LYS A 196 -14.63 12.67 -0.18
C LYS A 196 -13.97 11.58 0.65
N TYR A 197 -12.71 11.22 0.38
CA TYR A 197 -12.07 10.06 1.02
C TYR A 197 -11.34 10.39 2.32
N PHE A 198 -10.69 11.55 2.40
CA PHE A 198 -9.87 11.89 3.56
C PHE A 198 -10.56 12.87 4.51
N MET A 199 -11.47 13.72 4.03
CA MET A 199 -12.10 14.77 4.82
C MET A 199 -13.63 14.66 4.97
N ASN A 200 -14.20 13.48 4.71
CA ASN A 200 -15.63 13.29 4.85
C ASN A 200 -16.10 13.67 6.26
N GLU A 201 -17.23 14.35 6.36
CA GLU A 201 -17.84 14.76 7.64
C GLU A 201 -16.89 15.55 8.57
N GLY A 202 -15.85 16.15 8.02
CA GLY A 202 -14.87 16.93 8.78
C GLY A 202 -13.76 16.14 9.45
N LEU A 203 -13.69 14.82 9.24
CA LEU A 203 -12.56 14.01 9.64
C LEU A 203 -11.26 14.57 9.04
N ARG A 204 -10.14 14.43 9.77
CA ARG A 204 -8.76 14.66 9.28
C ARG A 204 -8.48 16.02 8.61
N LYS A 205 -9.37 17.03 8.74
CA LYS A 205 -9.18 18.39 8.16
C LYS A 205 -7.85 19.04 8.55
N ASN A 206 -7.36 18.72 9.75
CA ASN A 206 -6.12 19.26 10.31
C ASN A 206 -4.91 18.37 10.06
N TRP A 207 -5.08 17.21 9.42
CA TRP A 207 -3.96 16.37 9.03
C TRP A 207 -3.11 17.07 7.98
N THR A 208 -1.86 16.64 7.90
CA THR A 208 -0.87 17.14 6.94
C THR A 208 -0.25 15.94 6.22
N PRO A 209 0.36 16.13 5.03
CA PRO A 209 1.11 15.06 4.39
C PRO A 209 2.17 14.44 5.31
N ALA A 210 2.86 15.27 6.11
CA ALA A 210 3.83 14.78 7.06
C ALA A 210 3.21 13.84 8.09
N TYR A 211 2.08 14.23 8.70
CA TYR A 211 1.38 13.38 9.65
C TYR A 211 0.89 12.08 9.01
N LEU A 212 0.30 12.14 7.81
CA LEU A 212 -0.21 10.98 7.08
C LEU A 212 0.88 9.94 6.80
N PHE A 213 2.01 10.38 6.25
CA PHE A 213 3.10 9.49 5.82
C PHE A 213 4.04 9.11 6.97
N SER A 214 3.97 9.77 8.12
CA SER A 214 4.77 9.43 9.30
C SER A 214 4.04 8.57 10.32
N LEU A 215 2.74 8.26 10.12
CA LEU A 215 1.94 7.53 11.10
C LEU A 215 2.70 6.32 11.63
N LYS A 216 2.81 6.29 12.96
CA LYS A 216 3.25 5.15 13.74
C LYS A 216 2.22 4.94 14.82
N CYS A 217 1.43 3.88 14.64
CA CYS A 217 0.36 3.56 15.55
C CYS A 217 0.61 2.22 16.23
N VAL A 218 0.02 2.06 17.41
CA VAL A 218 0.02 0.84 18.19
C VAL A 218 -1.43 0.46 18.51
N ARG A 219 -1.67 -0.84 18.48
CA ARG A 219 -2.93 -1.47 18.86
C ARG A 219 -2.59 -2.84 19.44
N GLN A 220 -3.29 -3.25 20.49
CA GLN A 220 -3.11 -4.55 21.09
C GLN A 220 -4.38 -5.37 20.95
N LYS A 221 -4.24 -6.67 20.73
CA LYS A 221 -5.36 -7.61 20.77
C LYS A 221 -5.62 -7.99 22.22
N ILE A 222 -6.85 -7.75 22.67
CA ILE A 222 -7.32 -8.10 24.01
C ILE A 222 -7.95 -9.50 24.00
N ASP A 223 -8.75 -9.78 22.96
CA ASP A 223 -9.42 -11.08 22.75
C ASP A 223 -9.60 -11.33 21.24
N GLN A 224 -10.13 -12.49 20.84
CA GLN A 224 -10.29 -12.93 19.44
C GLN A 224 -10.86 -11.83 18.51
N ASN A 225 -11.81 -11.02 19.00
CA ASN A 225 -12.49 -9.97 18.24
C ASN A 225 -12.36 -8.57 18.84
N LEU A 226 -11.51 -8.38 19.85
CA LEU A 226 -11.42 -7.12 20.58
C LEU A 226 -9.99 -6.59 20.57
N PHE A 227 -9.86 -5.35 20.11
CA PHE A 227 -8.61 -4.60 20.13
C PHE A 227 -8.70 -3.38 21.04
N THR A 228 -7.57 -2.93 21.55
CA THR A 228 -7.48 -1.61 22.17
C THR A 228 -7.84 -0.52 21.16
N PRO A 229 -8.25 0.68 21.62
CA PRO A 229 -8.27 1.85 20.76
C PRO A 229 -6.93 2.03 20.04
N LEU A 230 -6.98 2.52 18.80
CA LEU A 230 -5.76 2.84 18.05
C LEU A 230 -5.08 4.02 18.72
N ASP A 231 -3.81 3.86 19.08
CA ASP A 231 -2.99 4.94 19.60
C ASP A 231 -1.90 5.27 18.57
N CYS A 232 -1.89 6.50 18.07
CA CYS A 232 -0.87 6.99 17.14
C CYS A 232 0.02 8.07 17.77
N SER A 233 0.06 8.14 19.11
CA SER A 233 0.88 9.11 19.85
C SER A 233 2.37 8.91 19.66
N GLU A 234 2.81 7.68 19.31
CA GLU A 234 4.18 7.35 18.91
C GLU A 234 4.58 7.87 17.53
N THR A 235 3.70 8.59 16.85
CA THR A 235 4.08 9.34 15.65
C THR A 235 5.00 10.49 16.07
N ASP A 236 6.30 10.19 16.19
CA ASP A 236 7.35 11.18 16.44
C ASP A 236 7.13 12.36 15.48
N TRP A 237 7.04 13.54 16.05
CA TRP A 237 6.65 14.74 15.33
C TRP A 237 7.65 15.02 14.21
N LEU A 238 7.22 14.66 12.99
CA LEU A 238 7.74 15.05 11.68
C LEU A 238 9.17 14.54 11.40
N PRO A 239 9.34 13.36 10.77
CA PRO A 239 10.62 13.00 10.21
C PRO A 239 11.07 14.07 9.19
N ALA A 240 12.37 14.10 8.89
CA ALA A 240 12.95 15.09 7.97
C ALA A 240 12.12 15.22 6.69
N LYS A 241 12.03 16.44 6.15
CA LYS A 241 11.22 16.75 4.95
C LYS A 241 11.43 15.76 3.80
N GLU A 242 12.69 15.40 3.57
CA GLU A 242 13.13 14.45 2.55
C GLU A 242 12.60 13.03 2.80
N THR A 243 12.51 12.62 4.07
CA THR A 243 11.89 11.33 4.44
C THR A 243 10.43 11.28 4.01
N ILE A 244 9.62 12.31 4.31
CA ILE A 244 8.21 12.35 3.91
C ILE A 244 8.05 12.32 2.39
N GLN A 245 8.94 13.00 1.67
CA GLN A 245 8.92 13.03 0.20
C GLN A 245 9.21 11.66 -0.40
N ASN A 246 10.19 10.95 0.15
CA ASN A 246 10.55 9.61 -0.30
C ASN A 246 9.45 8.59 0.05
N ILE A 247 8.80 8.71 1.21
CA ILE A 247 7.64 7.88 1.55
C ILE A 247 6.47 8.16 0.58
N ALA A 248 6.18 9.43 0.28
CA ALA A 248 5.16 9.78 -0.70
C ALA A 248 5.48 9.27 -2.12
N LEU A 249 6.76 9.30 -2.52
CA LEU A 249 7.23 8.69 -3.76
C LEU A 249 6.99 7.18 -3.77
N GLY A 250 7.30 6.48 -2.68
CA GLY A 250 7.04 5.05 -2.59
C GLY A 250 5.54 4.74 -2.67
N SER A 251 4.70 5.50 -1.99
CA SER A 251 3.25 5.32 -2.05
C SER A 251 2.69 5.53 -3.47
N LEU A 252 3.26 6.47 -4.23
CA LEU A 252 2.97 6.62 -5.66
C LEU A 252 3.40 5.39 -6.46
N LEU A 253 4.62 4.90 -6.24
CA LEU A 253 5.17 3.74 -6.94
C LEU A 253 4.35 2.47 -6.67
N HIS A 254 3.85 2.28 -5.44
CA HIS A 254 2.97 1.18 -5.09
C HIS A 254 1.72 1.14 -5.99
N VAL A 255 0.97 2.25 -6.08
CA VAL A 255 -0.24 2.30 -6.91
C VAL A 255 0.08 2.12 -8.40
N ILE A 256 1.22 2.65 -8.86
CA ILE A 256 1.68 2.38 -10.22
C ILE A 256 1.90 0.89 -10.41
N GLN A 257 2.64 0.21 -9.52
CA GLN A 257 2.92 -1.21 -9.62
C GLN A 257 1.63 -2.04 -9.63
N ASP A 258 0.71 -1.78 -8.71
CA ASP A 258 -0.58 -2.49 -8.65
C ASP A 258 -1.44 -2.27 -9.88
N SER A 259 -1.41 -1.07 -10.46
CA SER A 259 -2.16 -0.79 -11.67
C SER A 259 -1.70 -1.64 -12.86
N PHE A 260 -0.52 -2.26 -12.83
CA PHE A 260 -0.04 -3.20 -13.84
C PHE A 260 -0.21 -4.67 -13.46
N SER A 261 -0.75 -4.98 -12.27
CA SER A 261 -1.04 -6.35 -11.84
C SER A 261 -2.35 -6.87 -12.42
N ASP A 262 -2.31 -8.08 -12.98
CA ASP A 262 -3.52 -8.78 -13.42
C ASP A 262 -4.39 -9.25 -12.23
N SER A 263 -3.84 -9.27 -11.00
CA SER A 263 -4.63 -9.48 -9.78
C SER A 263 -5.51 -8.27 -9.46
N HIS A 264 -5.08 -7.04 -9.76
CA HIS A 264 -5.78 -5.82 -9.36
C HIS A 264 -6.60 -5.20 -10.48
N VAL A 265 -6.20 -5.40 -11.74
CA VAL A 265 -6.90 -4.83 -12.89
C VAL A 265 -7.13 -5.86 -13.98
N SER A 266 -8.22 -5.70 -14.73
CA SER A 266 -8.40 -6.36 -16.03
C SER A 266 -8.24 -5.33 -17.16
N ARG A 267 -7.68 -5.79 -18.27
CA ARG A 267 -7.44 -4.97 -19.46
C ARG A 267 -8.05 -5.68 -20.67
N ASN A 268 -8.55 -4.92 -21.63
CA ASN A 268 -9.14 -5.52 -22.83
C ASN A 268 -8.01 -6.05 -23.74
N PRO A 269 -7.96 -7.36 -24.06
CA PRO A 269 -6.93 -7.90 -24.94
C PRO A 269 -7.02 -7.38 -26.39
N GLU A 270 -8.17 -6.86 -26.83
CA GLU A 270 -8.46 -6.54 -28.24
C GLU A 270 -8.36 -5.04 -28.59
N TYR A 271 -7.62 -4.23 -27.83
CA TYR A 271 -7.48 -2.81 -28.18
C TYR A 271 -6.46 -2.63 -29.33
N GLU A 272 -6.94 -2.48 -30.56
CA GLU A 272 -6.14 -2.19 -31.77
C GLU A 272 -5.63 -0.73 -31.88
N GLY A 273 -5.78 0.09 -30.83
CA GLY A 273 -5.24 1.44 -30.81
C GLY A 273 -3.73 1.46 -30.57
N GLU A 274 -3.07 2.56 -30.97
CA GLU A 274 -1.65 2.81 -30.67
C GLU A 274 -1.41 2.64 -29.16
N TYR A 275 -0.72 1.56 -28.78
CA TYR A 275 -0.33 1.33 -27.39
C TYR A 275 0.39 2.57 -26.85
N SER A 276 0.12 2.92 -25.59
CA SER A 276 1.12 3.67 -24.84
C SER A 276 2.42 2.85 -24.86
N LEU A 277 3.50 3.45 -25.38
CA LEU A 277 4.81 2.83 -25.57
C LEU A 277 5.46 2.30 -24.27
N ILE A 278 4.80 2.47 -23.12
CA ILE A 278 5.19 1.85 -21.86
C ILE A 278 4.54 0.45 -21.79
N HIS A 279 5.21 -0.53 -22.40
CA HIS A 279 5.03 -1.97 -22.19
C HIS A 279 3.81 -2.70 -22.81
N GLY A 280 3.22 -2.22 -23.90
CA GLY A 280 2.29 -3.06 -24.69
C GLY A 280 1.05 -3.56 -23.93
N ARG A 281 0.65 -2.85 -22.86
CA ARG A 281 -0.57 -3.11 -22.10
C ARG A 281 -1.65 -2.13 -22.57
N SER A 282 -2.84 -2.64 -22.89
CA SER A 282 -4.01 -1.83 -23.28
C SER A 282 -4.61 -1.07 -22.09
N ALA A 283 -5.57 -0.17 -22.33
CA ALA A 283 -6.24 0.57 -21.27
C ALA A 283 -6.91 -0.36 -20.23
N ILE A 284 -6.98 0.10 -18.97
CA ILE A 284 -7.70 -0.61 -17.89
C ILE A 284 -9.18 -0.65 -18.27
N ASN A 285 -9.74 -1.85 -18.27
CA ASN A 285 -11.16 -2.10 -18.49
C ASN A 285 -11.91 -2.13 -17.16
N THR A 286 -11.40 -2.90 -16.19
CA THR A 286 -11.95 -2.95 -14.83
C THR A 286 -10.85 -2.88 -13.79
N PHE A 287 -11.18 -2.28 -12.66
CA PHE A 287 -10.43 -2.46 -11.42
C PHE A 287 -11.16 -3.56 -10.65
N ASN A 288 -10.44 -4.61 -10.27
CA ASN A 288 -11.03 -5.73 -9.54
C ASN A 288 -11.42 -5.25 -8.13
N ALA A 289 -12.56 -5.73 -7.63
CA ALA A 289 -12.97 -5.47 -6.27
C ALA A 289 -12.78 -6.75 -5.45
N TYR A 290 -12.06 -6.64 -4.34
CA TYR A 290 -11.96 -7.72 -3.37
C TYR A 290 -12.74 -7.31 -2.14
N THR A 291 -14.08 -7.29 -2.30
CA THR A 291 -15.03 -7.00 -1.21
C THR A 291 -14.82 -7.91 0.02
N LYS A 292 -14.06 -9.01 -0.15
CA LYS A 292 -13.57 -9.89 0.89
C LYS A 292 -12.14 -10.35 0.59
N GLN A 293 -11.15 -9.46 0.69
CA GLN A 293 -9.75 -9.92 0.70
C GLN A 293 -9.61 -10.99 1.80
N SER A 294 -9.35 -12.23 1.43
CA SER A 294 -9.14 -13.32 2.38
C SER A 294 -7.80 -13.96 2.10
N TRP A 295 -7.00 -14.13 3.15
CA TRP A 295 -5.81 -14.97 3.11
C TRP A 295 -6.26 -16.44 3.00
N VAL A 296 -6.22 -17.01 1.79
CA VAL A 296 -6.33 -18.46 1.56
C VAL A 296 -5.25 -18.91 0.57
#